data_AF-A0A940TM46-F1
#
_entry.id   AF-A0A940TM46-F1
#
_cell.length_a   1.000
_cell.length_b   1.000
_cell.length_c   1.000
_cell.angle_alpha   90.00
_cell.angle_beta   90.00
_cell.angle_gamma   90.00
#
_symmetry.space_group_name_H-M   'P 1'
#
loop_
_entity.id
_entity.type
_entity.pdbx_description
1 polymer ?
#
loop_
_entity_poly.entity_id
_entity_poly.type
_entity_poly.pdbx_seq_one_letter_code
_entity_poly.pdbx_strand_id
1 'polypeptide(L)'
;MTLYEALNIDLNVSELISVVGAGGKTSTMFRLAREFKSFRKKVLVTTTTNIAFLETSQADRLVIDNSKDISSLPRVEPGTIICLGSSMVGDQEKLKGVEREFVDEIYQKHLFDYIVVEADGSKRRPIKAPAHYEPVIPGETTRVIGVIGLDALGKPITDQYVHRPSLFCSITGKKMGGTIDRKCLIHLILSQDGLFKDVPQGCRKYVVFNKADYAGRKEEAKLTVNELIEKQPSVNGLIIAATDNGYVYAEWLSDRKV
;
A
#
# COMPACT_ATOMS: atom_id res chain seq x y z
N MET A 1 -10.03 14.08 8.71
CA MET A 1 -8.59 13.97 8.39
C MET A 1 -8.47 13.27 7.05
N THR A 2 -7.66 13.83 6.17
CA THR A 2 -7.26 13.22 4.90
C THR A 2 -6.26 12.10 5.14
N LEU A 3 -5.96 11.28 4.12
CA LEU A 3 -5.05 10.16 4.29
C LEU A 3 -3.59 10.62 4.44
N TYR A 4 -3.15 11.65 3.70
CA TYR A 4 -1.79 12.18 3.81
C TYR A 4 -1.52 12.79 5.20
N GLU A 5 -2.51 13.48 5.79
CA GLU A 5 -2.45 13.99 7.16
C GLU A 5 -2.30 12.84 8.15
N ALA A 6 -3.13 11.79 8.03
CA ALA A 6 -3.06 10.62 8.89
C ALA A 6 -1.74 9.87 8.74
N LEU A 7 -1.09 9.93 7.58
CA LEU A 7 0.23 9.35 7.37
C LEU A 7 1.36 10.26 7.84
N ASN A 8 1.09 11.48 8.31
CA ASN A 8 2.12 12.47 8.66
C ASN A 8 3.11 12.68 7.49
N ILE A 9 2.55 13.00 6.31
CA ILE A 9 3.32 13.32 5.11
C ILE A 9 3.50 14.83 5.03
N ASP A 10 4.76 15.28 4.96
CA ASP A 10 5.09 16.69 4.75
C ASP A 10 4.96 17.04 3.26
N LEU A 11 4.09 17.99 2.96
CA LEU A 11 3.85 18.46 1.59
C LEU A 11 5.02 19.23 0.98
N ASN A 12 6.07 19.53 1.75
CA ASN A 12 7.26 20.25 1.29
C ASN A 12 8.44 19.32 0.95
N VAL A 13 8.32 18.03 1.24
CA VAL A 13 9.39 17.03 1.01
C VAL A 13 8.90 15.98 0.01
N SER A 14 9.71 15.73 -1.02
CA SER A 14 9.41 14.69 -2.00
C SER A 14 9.60 13.29 -1.41
N GLU A 15 8.64 12.39 -1.64
CA GLU A 15 8.68 11.03 -1.08
C GLU A 15 8.43 9.94 -2.12
N LEU A 16 9.15 8.83 -1.98
CA LEU A 16 8.87 7.56 -2.64
C LEU A 16 8.15 6.63 -1.65
N ILE A 17 6.89 6.35 -1.95
CA ILE A 17 5.96 5.66 -1.06
C ILE A 17 5.61 4.29 -1.64
N SER A 18 5.94 3.21 -0.94
CA SER A 18 5.58 1.86 -1.33
C SER A 18 4.36 1.36 -0.55
N VAL A 19 3.35 0.84 -1.25
CA VAL A 19 2.13 0.26 -0.70
C VAL A 19 2.20 -1.26 -0.81
N VAL A 20 2.12 -1.94 0.33
CA VAL A 20 2.22 -3.41 0.46
C VAL A 20 0.99 -3.99 1.16
N GLY A 21 0.83 -5.32 1.11
CA GLY A 21 -0.28 -6.00 1.78
C GLY A 21 -1.51 -6.21 0.89
N ALA A 22 -2.71 -5.97 1.44
CA ALA A 22 -3.96 -6.38 0.81
C ALA A 22 -5.16 -5.58 1.35
N GLY A 23 -6.31 -5.64 0.66
CA GLY A 23 -7.52 -4.94 1.11
C GLY A 23 -7.57 -3.44 0.79
N GLY A 24 -7.17 -3.06 -0.43
CA GLY A 24 -7.36 -1.69 -0.96
C GLY A 24 -6.08 -0.91 -1.20
N LYS A 25 -4.99 -1.59 -1.60
CA LYS A 25 -3.72 -0.96 -1.98
C LYS A 25 -3.87 0.02 -3.13
N THR A 26 -4.43 -0.41 -4.26
CA THR A 26 -4.71 0.48 -5.39
C THR A 26 -5.56 1.68 -4.98
N SER A 27 -6.62 1.47 -4.18
CA SER A 27 -7.47 2.56 -3.69
C SER A 27 -6.70 3.54 -2.80
N THR A 28 -5.83 3.02 -1.92
CA THR A 28 -4.94 3.83 -1.05
C THR A 28 -3.95 4.64 -1.89
N MET A 29 -3.32 4.02 -2.89
CA MET A 29 -2.39 4.65 -3.82
C MET A 29 -3.04 5.80 -4.57
N PHE A 30 -4.17 5.56 -5.24
CA PHE A 30 -4.87 6.61 -6.00
C PHE A 30 -5.52 7.65 -5.09
N ARG A 31 -5.91 7.29 -3.87
CA ARG A 31 -6.38 8.28 -2.89
C ARG A 31 -5.29 9.27 -2.53
N LEU A 32 -4.09 8.79 -2.19
CA LEU A 32 -2.93 9.65 -1.94
C LEU A 32 -2.60 10.50 -3.15
N ALA A 33 -2.57 9.90 -4.35
CA ALA A 33 -2.28 10.62 -5.58
C ALA A 33 -3.26 11.78 -5.82
N ARG A 34 -4.56 11.58 -5.57
CA ARG A 34 -5.58 12.64 -5.66
C ARG A 34 -5.41 13.73 -4.60
N GLU A 35 -5.07 13.36 -3.37
CA GLU A 35 -4.78 14.33 -2.31
C GLU A 35 -3.57 15.20 -2.68
N PHE A 36 -2.45 14.60 -3.10
CA PHE A 36 -1.28 15.35 -3.56
C PHE A 36 -1.58 16.23 -4.78
N LYS A 37 -2.35 15.72 -5.74
CA LYS A 37 -2.79 16.49 -6.92
C LYS A 37 -3.56 17.76 -6.53
N SER A 38 -4.40 17.71 -5.49
CA SER A 38 -5.14 18.90 -5.01
C SER A 38 -4.22 20.02 -4.51
N PHE A 39 -2.98 19.70 -4.12
CA PHE A 39 -1.91 20.65 -3.79
C PHE A 39 -0.99 20.94 -4.98
N ARG A 40 -1.45 20.70 -6.22
CA ARG A 40 -0.72 20.88 -7.47
C ARG A 40 0.60 20.10 -7.57
N LYS A 41 0.73 19.00 -6.83
CA LYS A 41 1.92 18.13 -6.90
C LYS A 41 1.95 17.32 -8.19
N LYS A 42 3.15 17.07 -8.70
CA LYS A 42 3.44 16.12 -9.77
C LYS A 42 3.52 14.72 -9.15
N VAL A 43 2.60 13.84 -9.52
CA VAL A 43 2.51 12.50 -8.91
C VAL A 43 2.73 11.43 -9.95
N LEU A 44 3.62 10.48 -9.64
CA LEU A 44 3.75 9.22 -10.36
C LEU A 44 3.06 8.11 -9.55
N VAL A 45 2.19 7.35 -10.20
CA VAL A 45 1.70 6.07 -9.67
C VAL A 45 2.21 4.94 -10.55
N THR A 46 2.69 3.87 -9.94
CA THR A 46 3.13 2.68 -10.66
C THR A 46 2.99 1.45 -9.79
N THR A 47 3.40 0.31 -10.32
CA THR A 47 3.50 -0.94 -9.57
C THR A 47 4.81 -1.63 -9.97
N THR A 48 5.39 -2.43 -9.08
CA THR A 48 6.46 -3.38 -9.43
C THR A 48 5.90 -4.77 -9.76
N THR A 49 4.57 -4.92 -9.75
CA THR A 49 3.86 -6.13 -10.17
C THR A 49 2.89 -5.81 -11.32
N ASN A 50 1.64 -6.29 -11.29
CA ASN A 50 0.65 -5.99 -12.31
C ASN A 50 -0.55 -5.29 -11.66
N ILE A 51 -0.99 -4.20 -12.27
CA ILE A 51 -2.20 -3.47 -11.86
C ILE A 51 -3.31 -3.71 -12.88
N ALA A 52 -4.58 -3.70 -12.46
CA ALA A 52 -5.68 -3.83 -13.40
C ALA A 52 -5.76 -2.60 -14.31
N PHE A 53 -5.93 -2.81 -15.61
CA PHE A 53 -5.95 -1.73 -16.59
C PHE A 53 -7.04 -0.69 -16.29
N LEU A 54 -8.23 -1.14 -15.89
CA LEU A 54 -9.35 -0.26 -15.49
C LEU A 54 -8.96 0.71 -14.36
N GLU A 55 -8.06 0.32 -13.46
CA GLU A 55 -7.65 1.18 -12.35
C GLU A 55 -6.76 2.33 -12.83
N THR A 56 -6.10 2.20 -13.99
CA THR A 56 -5.23 3.24 -14.58
C THR A 56 -6.01 4.47 -15.03
N SER A 57 -7.32 4.34 -15.29
CA SER A 57 -8.21 5.46 -15.66
C SER A 57 -8.35 6.53 -14.57
N GLN A 58 -7.89 6.24 -13.35
CA GLN A 58 -7.85 7.21 -12.25
C GLN A 58 -6.67 8.19 -12.35
N ALA A 59 -5.70 7.92 -13.24
CA ALA A 59 -4.62 8.85 -13.56
C ALA A 59 -5.05 9.79 -14.69
N ASP A 60 -4.43 10.97 -14.74
CA ASP A 60 -4.66 11.95 -15.81
C ASP A 60 -4.01 11.51 -17.13
N ARG A 61 -2.93 10.73 -17.03
CA ARG A 61 -2.21 10.20 -18.19
C ARG A 61 -1.65 8.82 -17.88
N LEU A 62 -1.84 7.89 -18.82
CA LEU A 62 -1.16 6.60 -18.83
C LEU A 62 0.07 6.69 -19.76
N VAL A 63 1.22 6.22 -19.26
CA VAL A 63 2.46 6.06 -20.02
C VAL A 63 2.84 4.59 -19.99
N ILE A 64 2.97 4.00 -21.17
CA ILE A 64 3.47 2.64 -21.34
C ILE A 64 4.82 2.75 -22.01
N ASP A 65 5.87 2.43 -21.27
CA ASP A 65 7.23 2.56 -21.74
C ASP A 65 8.13 1.44 -21.17
N ASN A 66 8.74 0.68 -22.09
CA ASN A 66 9.67 -0.40 -21.76
C ASN A 66 11.12 -0.07 -22.11
N SER A 67 11.41 1.17 -22.55
CA SER A 67 12.76 1.61 -22.90
C SER A 67 13.68 1.65 -21.68
N LYS A 68 13.12 1.82 -20.48
CA LYS A 68 13.83 2.11 -19.23
C LYS A 68 14.72 3.35 -19.35
N ASP A 69 14.34 4.28 -20.22
CA ASP A 69 15.01 5.54 -20.40
C ASP A 69 14.22 6.61 -19.66
N ILE A 70 14.85 7.36 -18.77
CA ILE A 70 14.16 8.47 -18.09
C ILE A 70 13.83 9.58 -19.08
N SER A 71 14.64 9.77 -20.11
CA SER A 71 14.50 10.86 -21.07
C SER A 71 13.26 10.72 -21.97
N SER A 72 12.69 9.52 -22.07
CA SER A 72 11.43 9.27 -22.79
C SER A 72 10.19 9.60 -21.96
N LEU A 73 10.32 9.82 -20.64
CA LEU A 73 9.20 10.21 -19.81
C LEU A 73 8.70 11.60 -20.21
N PRO A 74 7.37 11.79 -20.32
CA PRO A 74 6.84 13.08 -20.72
C PRO A 74 7.10 14.12 -19.64
N ARG A 75 7.22 15.40 -20.07
CA ARG A 75 7.16 16.53 -19.15
C ARG A 75 5.87 16.48 -18.33
N VAL A 76 6.00 16.70 -17.03
CA VAL A 76 4.92 16.57 -16.06
C VAL A 76 4.50 17.95 -15.58
N GLU A 77 3.25 18.32 -15.85
CA GLU A 77 2.69 19.58 -15.37
C GLU A 77 2.27 19.48 -13.90
N PRO A 78 2.40 20.55 -13.09
CA PRO A 78 1.91 20.58 -11.72
C PRO A 78 0.42 20.23 -11.63
N GLY A 79 0.06 19.37 -10.67
CA GLY A 79 -1.32 18.90 -10.48
C GLY A 79 -1.72 17.80 -11.46
N THR A 80 -0.77 16.94 -11.83
CA THR A 80 -0.99 15.81 -12.74
C THR A 80 -0.64 14.50 -12.04
N ILE A 81 -1.47 13.48 -12.24
CA ILE A 81 -1.17 12.09 -11.88
C ILE A 81 -0.82 11.33 -13.16
N ILE A 82 0.39 10.80 -13.23
CA ILE A 82 0.83 9.89 -14.30
C ILE A 82 0.82 8.46 -13.78
N CYS A 83 0.20 7.54 -14.52
CA CYS A 83 0.35 6.11 -14.32
C CYS A 83 1.41 5.57 -15.29
N LEU A 84 2.44 4.91 -14.76
CA LEU A 84 3.53 4.33 -15.56
C LEU A 84 3.51 2.80 -15.47
N GLY A 85 3.66 2.13 -16.61
CA GLY A 85 3.94 0.71 -16.70
C GLY A 85 4.81 0.38 -17.92
N SER A 86 5.29 -0.86 -18.01
CA SER A 86 6.20 -1.31 -19.08
C SER A 86 5.46 -1.90 -20.28
N SER A 87 4.36 -2.63 -20.07
CA SER A 87 3.60 -3.25 -21.14
C SER A 87 2.20 -3.67 -20.69
N MET A 88 1.35 -4.06 -21.64
CA MET A 88 0.05 -4.68 -21.36
C MET A 88 0.19 -6.20 -21.30
N VAL A 89 -0.52 -6.85 -20.38
CA VAL A 89 -0.52 -8.32 -20.20
C VAL A 89 -1.92 -8.87 -19.95
N GLY A 90 -2.11 -10.16 -20.22
CA GLY A 90 -3.38 -10.87 -20.00
C GLY A 90 -4.50 -10.30 -20.86
N ASP A 91 -4.31 -10.29 -22.19
CA ASP A 91 -5.27 -9.75 -23.16
C ASP A 91 -5.73 -8.31 -22.84
N GLN A 92 -4.75 -7.46 -22.52
CA GLN A 92 -4.96 -6.05 -22.15
C GLN A 92 -5.76 -5.81 -20.85
N GLU A 93 -5.96 -6.82 -20.01
CA GLU A 93 -6.64 -6.66 -18.72
C GLU A 93 -5.77 -5.98 -17.66
N LYS A 94 -4.44 -6.05 -17.80
CA LYS A 94 -3.48 -5.58 -16.79
C LYS A 94 -2.33 -4.80 -17.41
N LEU A 95 -1.89 -3.79 -16.69
CA LEU A 95 -0.64 -3.08 -16.95
C LEU A 95 0.47 -3.75 -16.13
N LYS A 96 1.52 -4.19 -16.81
CA LYS A 96 2.75 -4.67 -16.19
C LYS A 96 3.53 -3.47 -15.65
N GLY A 97 3.98 -3.61 -14.41
CA GLY A 97 4.79 -2.62 -13.71
C GLY A 97 6.16 -2.38 -14.33
N VAL A 98 6.89 -1.45 -13.73
CA VAL A 98 8.30 -1.19 -14.06
C VAL A 98 9.23 -1.82 -13.02
N GLU A 99 10.50 -1.97 -13.38
CA GLU A 99 11.52 -2.48 -12.45
C GLU A 99 11.78 -1.47 -11.33
N ARG A 100 12.06 -1.97 -10.13
CA ARG A 100 12.22 -1.13 -8.94
C ARG A 100 13.43 -0.20 -9.06
N GLU A 101 14.49 -0.64 -9.74
CA GLU A 101 15.69 0.15 -10.01
C GLU A 101 15.39 1.34 -10.93
N PHE A 102 14.45 1.20 -11.87
CA PHE A 102 14.00 2.32 -12.71
C PHE A 102 13.16 3.32 -11.90
N VAL A 103 12.38 2.84 -10.93
CA VAL A 103 11.65 3.74 -10.00
C VAL A 103 12.63 4.55 -9.14
N ASP A 104 13.68 3.90 -8.63
CA ASP A 104 14.75 4.56 -7.87
C ASP A 104 15.42 5.66 -8.71
N GLU A 105 15.74 5.38 -9.97
CA GLU A 105 16.33 6.35 -10.89
C GLU A 105 15.39 7.56 -11.12
N ILE A 106 14.09 7.33 -11.32
CA ILE A 106 13.10 8.41 -11.49
C ILE A 106 13.02 9.30 -10.24
N TYR A 107 13.08 8.69 -9.05
CA TYR A 107 13.05 9.42 -7.78
C TYR A 107 14.28 10.33 -7.63
N GLN A 108 15.47 9.81 -7.91
CA GLN A 108 16.73 10.54 -7.83
C GLN A 108 16.82 11.73 -8.80
N LYS A 109 16.10 11.69 -9.93
CA LYS A 109 16.01 12.81 -10.89
C LYS A 109 15.04 13.90 -10.48
N HIS A 110 14.28 13.72 -9.40
CA HIS A 110 13.31 14.70 -8.88
C HIS A 110 12.27 15.16 -9.93
N LEU A 111 11.89 14.26 -10.84
CA LEU A 111 10.89 14.56 -11.87
C LEU A 111 9.48 14.73 -11.29
N PHE A 112 9.20 14.01 -10.20
CA PHE A 112 7.93 14.01 -9.48
C PHE A 112 8.13 14.47 -8.04
N ASP A 113 7.10 15.10 -7.46
CA ASP A 113 7.10 15.45 -6.04
C ASP A 113 6.78 14.19 -5.21
N TYR A 114 5.89 13.33 -5.70
CA TYR A 114 5.54 12.07 -5.05
C TYR A 114 5.53 10.93 -6.05
N ILE A 115 6.11 9.81 -5.66
CA ILE A 115 6.01 8.55 -6.38
C ILE A 115 5.34 7.55 -5.45
N VAL A 116 4.23 6.95 -5.88
CA VAL A 116 3.50 5.94 -5.10
C VAL A 116 3.48 4.63 -5.87
N VAL A 117 3.99 3.57 -5.24
CA VAL A 117 4.23 2.27 -5.87
C VAL A 117 3.42 1.20 -5.18
N GLU A 118 2.60 0.45 -5.92
CA GLU A 118 2.09 -0.83 -5.42
C GLU A 118 3.17 -1.92 -5.56
N ALA A 119 3.71 -2.39 -4.43
CA ALA A 119 4.91 -3.22 -4.39
C ALA A 119 4.65 -4.74 -4.29
N ASP A 120 3.38 -5.17 -4.31
CA ASP A 120 3.02 -6.59 -4.30
C ASP A 120 1.60 -6.88 -4.84
N GLY A 121 1.36 -8.12 -5.26
CA GLY A 121 0.03 -8.56 -5.72
C GLY A 121 -0.80 -9.20 -4.60
N SER A 122 -2.10 -8.92 -4.54
CA SER A 122 -3.01 -9.57 -3.56
C SER A 122 -4.17 -10.37 -4.18
N LYS A 123 -4.31 -10.39 -5.51
CA LYS A 123 -5.49 -10.93 -6.21
C LYS A 123 -6.83 -10.39 -5.64
N ARG A 124 -6.86 -9.11 -5.25
CA ARG A 124 -8.01 -8.42 -4.64
C ARG A 124 -8.52 -9.07 -3.35
N ARG A 125 -7.70 -9.87 -2.66
CA ARG A 125 -8.03 -10.40 -1.34
C ARG A 125 -7.93 -9.31 -0.27
N PRO A 126 -8.72 -9.41 0.81
CA PRO A 126 -8.68 -8.44 1.90
C PRO A 126 -7.41 -8.54 2.73
N ILE A 127 -6.79 -9.72 2.82
CA ILE A 127 -5.51 -9.91 3.54
C ILE A 127 -4.58 -10.85 2.77
N LYS A 128 -3.27 -10.77 3.04
CA LYS A 128 -2.28 -11.68 2.45
C LYS A 128 -1.10 -11.94 3.37
N ALA A 129 -0.38 -13.02 3.07
CA ALA A 129 1.02 -13.19 3.46
C ALA A 129 1.93 -12.94 2.23
N PRO A 130 3.09 -12.28 2.41
CA PRO A 130 4.06 -12.15 1.33
C PRO A 130 4.65 -13.51 0.95
N ALA A 131 5.03 -13.68 -0.31
CA ALA A 131 5.87 -14.79 -0.75
C ALA A 131 7.36 -14.49 -0.51
N HIS A 132 8.23 -15.47 -0.74
CA HIS A 132 9.68 -15.27 -0.61
C HIS A 132 10.22 -14.15 -1.52
N TYR A 133 9.63 -13.94 -2.70
CA TYR A 133 10.00 -12.90 -3.66
C TYR A 133 9.22 -11.59 -3.50
N GLU A 134 8.32 -11.49 -2.52
CA GLU A 134 7.54 -10.27 -2.23
C GLU A 134 7.88 -9.72 -0.83
N PRO A 135 7.65 -8.41 -0.61
CA PRO A 135 7.30 -7.39 -1.59
C PRO A 135 8.50 -6.94 -2.45
N VAL A 136 8.25 -6.38 -3.64
CA VAL A 136 9.29 -5.85 -4.53
C VAL A 136 9.36 -4.33 -4.32
N ILE A 137 10.01 -3.91 -3.24
CA ILE A 137 10.12 -2.50 -2.80
C ILE A 137 11.35 -1.84 -3.46
N PRO A 138 11.20 -0.66 -4.10
CA PRO A 138 12.32 0.17 -4.55
C PRO A 138 13.25 0.60 -3.40
N GLY A 139 14.56 0.64 -3.67
CA GLY A 139 15.59 0.91 -2.66
C GLY A 139 15.52 2.29 -2.05
N GLU A 140 15.07 3.30 -2.81
CA GLU A 140 14.94 4.70 -2.39
C GLU A 140 13.62 4.98 -1.65
N THR A 141 12.84 3.94 -1.32
CA THR A 141 11.55 4.11 -0.63
C THR A 141 11.76 4.83 0.70
N THR A 142 11.10 5.98 0.88
CA THR A 142 11.17 6.75 2.14
C THR A 142 10.09 6.31 3.12
N ARG A 143 9.01 5.70 2.62
CA ARG A 143 7.84 5.31 3.40
C ARG A 143 7.19 4.04 2.88
N VAL A 144 6.81 3.15 3.78
CA VAL A 144 6.05 1.94 3.46
C VAL A 144 4.69 1.97 4.16
N ILE A 145 3.63 1.75 3.39
CA ILE A 145 2.25 1.68 3.86
C ILE A 145 1.77 0.23 3.71
N GLY A 146 1.64 -0.47 4.84
CA GLY A 146 1.06 -1.80 4.91
C GLY A 146 -0.45 -1.73 5.04
N VAL A 147 -1.18 -2.18 4.02
CA VAL A 147 -2.64 -2.17 4.00
C VAL A 147 -3.18 -3.53 4.43
N ILE A 148 -4.18 -3.51 5.31
CA ILE A 148 -4.97 -4.67 5.73
C ILE A 148 -6.45 -4.34 5.58
N GLY A 149 -7.21 -5.13 4.83
CA GLY A 149 -8.66 -5.03 4.75
C GLY A 149 -9.35 -5.66 5.96
N LEU A 150 -10.05 -4.86 6.75
CA LEU A 150 -10.78 -5.31 7.94
C LEU A 150 -11.96 -6.23 7.62
N ASP A 151 -12.41 -6.27 6.36
CA ASP A 151 -13.40 -7.25 5.88
C ASP A 151 -12.88 -8.70 5.86
N ALA A 152 -11.60 -8.92 6.17
CA ALA A 152 -11.05 -10.25 6.47
C ALA A 152 -11.41 -10.77 7.88
N LEU A 153 -11.65 -9.89 8.86
CA LEU A 153 -11.92 -10.32 10.24
C LEU A 153 -13.19 -11.18 10.32
N GLY A 154 -13.12 -12.26 11.09
CA GLY A 154 -14.20 -13.23 11.22
C GLY A 154 -14.36 -14.18 10.03
N LYS A 155 -13.60 -13.99 8.93
CA LYS A 155 -13.63 -14.89 7.77
C LYS A 155 -12.72 -16.10 7.99
N PRO A 156 -12.97 -17.24 7.31
CA PRO A 156 -12.08 -18.39 7.38
C PRO A 156 -10.80 -18.16 6.57
N ILE A 157 -9.70 -18.75 7.02
CA ILE A 157 -8.42 -18.75 6.29
C ILE A 157 -8.52 -19.70 5.09
N THR A 158 -8.92 -19.14 3.96
CA THR A 158 -9.05 -19.84 2.66
C THR A 158 -8.59 -18.93 1.53
N ASP A 159 -8.35 -19.47 0.33
CA ASP A 159 -7.98 -18.70 -0.87
C ASP A 159 -9.04 -17.68 -1.31
N GLN A 160 -10.26 -17.75 -0.76
CA GLN A 160 -11.31 -16.75 -0.99
C GLN A 160 -11.03 -15.43 -0.26
N TYR A 161 -10.41 -15.48 0.93
CA TYR A 161 -10.22 -14.32 1.80
C TYR A 161 -8.75 -13.99 2.04
N VAL A 162 -7.86 -14.96 1.94
CA VAL A 162 -6.44 -14.79 2.19
C VAL A 162 -5.67 -15.11 0.93
N HIS A 163 -4.86 -14.19 0.47
CA HIS A 163 -3.90 -14.49 -0.58
C HIS A 163 -2.70 -15.22 0.05
N ARG A 164 -2.46 -16.46 -0.40
CA ARG A 164 -1.47 -17.42 0.15
C ARG A 164 -1.80 -17.86 1.57
N PRO A 165 -2.92 -18.58 1.76
CA PRO A 165 -3.41 -18.93 3.09
C PRO A 165 -2.45 -19.86 3.85
N SER A 166 -1.68 -20.71 3.17
CA SER A 166 -0.67 -21.56 3.83
C SER A 166 0.46 -20.75 4.47
N LEU A 167 1.01 -19.76 3.77
CA LEU A 167 2.04 -18.86 4.34
C LEU A 167 1.47 -18.01 5.48
N PHE A 168 0.22 -17.56 5.32
CA PHE A 168 -0.49 -16.84 6.37
C PHE A 168 -0.67 -17.70 7.64
N CYS A 169 -1.01 -18.99 7.49
CA CYS A 169 -1.06 -19.94 8.61
C CYS A 169 0.31 -20.06 9.29
N SER A 170 1.40 -20.19 8.52
CA SER A 170 2.76 -20.26 9.07
C SER A 170 3.14 -19.03 9.89
N ILE A 171 2.81 -17.83 9.41
CA ILE A 171 3.09 -16.57 10.12
C ILE A 171 2.21 -16.40 11.36
N THR A 172 0.93 -16.74 11.27
CA THR A 172 -0.05 -16.45 12.33
C THR A 172 -0.17 -17.56 13.37
N GLY A 173 0.33 -18.77 13.06
CA GLY A 173 0.17 -19.97 13.88
C GLY A 173 -1.23 -20.59 13.80
N LYS A 174 -2.10 -20.10 12.91
CA LYS A 174 -3.45 -20.65 12.70
C LYS A 174 -3.43 -21.83 11.71
N LYS A 175 -4.55 -22.54 11.64
CA LYS A 175 -4.78 -23.63 10.68
C LYS A 175 -5.67 -23.15 9.53
N MET A 176 -5.51 -23.79 8.37
CA MET A 176 -6.41 -23.63 7.23
C MET A 176 -7.88 -23.80 7.66
N GLY A 177 -8.76 -22.94 7.14
CA GLY A 177 -10.18 -22.90 7.52
C GLY A 177 -10.48 -22.26 8.88
N GLY A 178 -9.47 -22.04 9.73
CA GLY A 178 -9.64 -21.34 11.00
C GLY A 178 -10.03 -19.87 10.80
N THR A 179 -10.58 -19.24 11.84
CA THR A 179 -11.03 -17.85 11.77
C THR A 179 -9.87 -16.87 11.79
N ILE A 180 -9.92 -15.86 10.92
CA ILE A 180 -9.05 -14.69 10.94
C ILE A 180 -9.52 -13.79 12.10
N ASP A 181 -8.76 -13.77 13.19
CA ASP A 181 -8.99 -12.93 14.36
C ASP A 181 -7.95 -11.80 14.46
N ARG A 182 -8.08 -10.96 15.48
CA ARG A 182 -7.13 -9.85 15.72
C ARG A 182 -5.70 -10.33 15.93
N LYS A 183 -5.50 -11.48 16.58
CA LYS A 183 -4.16 -12.05 16.80
C LYS A 183 -3.47 -12.39 15.49
N CYS A 184 -4.23 -12.83 14.48
CA CYS A 184 -3.69 -13.00 13.13
C CYS A 184 -3.13 -11.69 12.56
N LEU A 185 -3.86 -10.58 12.69
CA LEU A 185 -3.40 -9.26 12.19
C LEU A 185 -2.15 -8.81 12.92
N ILE A 186 -2.12 -8.99 14.24
CA ILE A 186 -0.99 -8.63 15.10
C ILE A 186 0.26 -9.43 14.72
N HIS A 187 0.14 -10.75 14.59
CA HIS A 187 1.25 -11.60 14.18
C HIS A 187 1.73 -11.26 12.77
N LEU A 188 0.81 -10.95 11.85
CA LEU A 188 1.19 -10.50 10.50
C LEU A 188 1.99 -9.20 10.53
N ILE A 189 1.63 -8.23 11.38
CA ILE A 189 2.33 -6.94 11.47
C ILE A 189 3.70 -7.08 12.15
N LEU A 190 3.81 -7.93 13.17
CA LEU A 190 5.01 -8.08 13.98
C LEU A 190 6.03 -9.07 13.42
N SER A 191 5.61 -10.00 12.57
CA SER A 191 6.51 -11.00 11.98
C SER A 191 7.49 -10.38 10.98
N GLN A 192 8.73 -10.87 10.99
CA GLN A 192 9.76 -10.50 10.00
C GLN A 192 9.37 -10.96 8.58
N ASP A 193 8.68 -12.09 8.48
CA ASP A 193 8.12 -12.60 7.21
C ASP A 193 6.71 -12.05 6.92
N GLY A 194 6.28 -11.05 7.69
CA GLY A 194 4.92 -10.51 7.70
C GLY A 194 4.71 -9.30 6.78
N LEU A 195 3.84 -8.39 7.20
CA LEU A 195 3.40 -7.24 6.41
C LEU A 195 4.55 -6.35 5.90
N PHE A 196 5.62 -6.22 6.71
CA PHE A 196 6.77 -5.37 6.43
C PHE A 196 8.04 -6.17 6.13
N LYS A 197 7.90 -7.38 5.54
CA LYS A 197 9.02 -8.15 5.01
C LYS A 197 9.83 -7.31 4.01
N ASP A 198 11.16 -7.41 4.08
CA ASP A 198 12.12 -6.77 3.17
C ASP A 198 12.00 -5.23 3.02
N VAL A 199 11.44 -4.54 4.01
CA VAL A 199 11.41 -3.07 4.02
C VAL A 199 12.84 -2.51 4.17
N PRO A 200 13.28 -1.58 3.30
CA PRO A 200 14.60 -0.97 3.42
C PRO A 200 14.83 -0.28 4.78
N GLN A 201 16.09 -0.20 5.19
CA GLN A 201 16.44 0.46 6.45
C GLN A 201 16.13 1.95 6.40
N GLY A 202 15.71 2.52 7.53
CA GLY A 202 15.37 3.95 7.63
C GLY A 202 13.98 4.33 7.09
N CYS A 203 13.26 3.43 6.41
CA CYS A 203 11.89 3.70 5.96
C CYS A 203 10.95 3.90 7.14
N ARG A 204 10.06 4.89 7.02
CA ARG A 204 8.94 5.02 7.96
C ARG A 204 7.83 4.04 7.59
N LYS A 205 7.36 3.24 8.56
CA LYS A 205 6.37 2.17 8.37
C LYS A 205 5.01 2.57 8.95
N TYR A 206 3.95 2.44 8.17
CA TYR A 206 2.58 2.76 8.58
C TYR A 206 1.65 1.60 8.28
N VAL A 207 0.75 1.30 9.21
CA VAL A 207 -0.33 0.33 8.96
C VAL A 207 -1.61 1.09 8.68
N VAL A 208 -2.28 0.75 7.59
CA VAL A 208 -3.63 1.22 7.27
C VAL A 208 -4.58 0.03 7.40
N PHE A 209 -5.39 0.05 8.45
CA PHE A 209 -6.54 -0.83 8.63
C PHE A 209 -7.70 -0.29 7.80
N ASN A 210 -7.79 -0.76 6.57
CA ASN A 210 -8.73 -0.25 5.59
C ASN A 210 -10.10 -0.94 5.68
N LYS A 211 -11.11 -0.35 5.01
CA LYS A 211 -12.51 -0.79 4.99
C LYS A 211 -13.16 -0.74 6.37
N ALA A 212 -12.83 0.26 7.17
CA ALA A 212 -13.51 0.60 8.41
C ALA A 212 -14.79 1.42 8.13
N ASP A 213 -15.62 0.92 7.21
CA ASP A 213 -16.83 1.52 6.65
C ASP A 213 -18.05 1.49 7.59
N TYR A 214 -18.07 0.60 8.59
CA TYR A 214 -19.12 0.58 9.63
C TYR A 214 -18.54 0.48 11.05
N ALA A 215 -19.37 0.82 12.04
CA ALA A 215 -18.99 0.98 13.45
C ALA A 215 -18.24 -0.24 14.02
N GLY A 216 -18.76 -1.46 13.83
CA GLY A 216 -18.11 -2.67 14.35
C GLY A 216 -16.71 -2.92 13.79
N ARG A 217 -16.43 -2.60 12.52
CA ARG A 217 -15.04 -2.70 11.99
C ARG A 217 -14.12 -1.64 12.60
N LYS A 218 -14.62 -0.43 12.86
CA LYS A 218 -13.86 0.62 13.55
C LYS A 218 -13.49 0.18 14.96
N GLU A 219 -14.42 -0.40 15.70
CA GLU A 219 -14.18 -0.91 17.06
C GLU A 219 -13.14 -2.04 17.06
N GLU A 220 -13.28 -3.04 16.18
CA GLU A 220 -12.30 -4.12 16.05
C GLU A 220 -10.89 -3.61 15.69
N ALA A 221 -10.80 -2.59 14.83
CA ALA A 221 -9.54 -1.97 14.49
C ALA A 221 -8.95 -1.19 15.69
N LYS A 222 -9.77 -0.46 16.46
CA LYS A 222 -9.31 0.21 17.70
C LYS A 222 -8.77 -0.79 18.72
N LEU A 223 -9.47 -1.90 18.93
CA LEU A 223 -8.99 -2.98 19.81
C LEU A 223 -7.67 -3.59 19.33
N THR A 224 -7.56 -3.84 18.01
CA THR A 224 -6.32 -4.35 17.40
C THR A 224 -5.16 -3.37 17.59
N VAL A 225 -5.42 -2.07 17.40
CA VAL A 225 -4.41 -1.02 17.57
C VAL A 225 -3.94 -0.90 19.01
N ASN A 226 -4.85 -0.93 19.99
CA ASN A 226 -4.48 -0.89 21.40
C ASN A 226 -3.55 -2.05 21.77
N GLU A 227 -3.91 -3.28 21.37
CA GLU A 227 -3.08 -4.47 21.63
C GLU A 227 -1.74 -4.42 20.87
N LEU A 228 -1.71 -3.81 19.68
CA LEU A 228 -0.45 -3.55 18.98
C LEU A 228 0.43 -2.56 19.74
N ILE A 229 -0.11 -1.42 20.18
CA ILE A 229 0.66 -0.38 20.88
C ILE A 229 1.35 -0.97 22.12
N GLU A 230 0.66 -1.81 22.89
CA GLU A 230 1.22 -2.53 24.04
C GLU A 230 2.44 -3.40 23.68
N LYS A 231 2.47 -3.96 22.46
CA LYS A 231 3.59 -4.77 21.93
C LYS A 231 4.71 -3.94 21.31
N GLN A 232 4.61 -2.61 21.33
CA GLN A 232 5.61 -1.66 20.84
C GLN A 232 6.15 -1.99 19.42
N PRO A 233 5.27 -2.13 18.41
CA PRO A 233 5.66 -2.51 17.05
C PRO A 233 6.71 -1.54 16.49
N SER A 234 7.62 -2.04 15.66
CA SER A 234 8.50 -1.17 14.88
C SER A 234 7.71 -0.54 13.71
N VAL A 235 6.77 0.35 14.02
CA VAL A 235 5.99 1.15 13.05
C VAL A 235 5.88 2.58 13.56
N ASN A 236 5.79 3.52 12.62
CA ASN A 236 5.67 4.95 12.88
C ASN A 236 4.21 5.38 13.06
N GLY A 237 3.24 4.62 12.56
CA GLY A 237 1.84 4.98 12.62
C GLY A 237 0.87 3.83 12.40
N LEU A 238 -0.29 3.93 13.04
CA LEU A 238 -1.43 3.02 12.91
C LEU A 238 -2.66 3.86 12.58
N ILE A 239 -3.28 3.55 11.43
CA ILE A 239 -4.34 4.35 10.84
C ILE A 239 -5.55 3.46 10.60
N ILE A 240 -6.71 3.87 11.10
CA ILE A 240 -7.98 3.27 10.70
C ILE A 240 -8.52 4.08 9.53
N ALA A 241 -8.79 3.41 8.41
CA ALA A 241 -9.30 4.08 7.24
C ALA A 241 -10.45 3.35 6.54
N ALA A 242 -11.21 4.11 5.76
CA ALA A 242 -12.08 3.59 4.74
C ALA A 242 -11.78 4.37 3.46
N THR A 243 -11.17 3.74 2.47
CA THR A 243 -10.77 4.36 1.20
C THR A 243 -11.66 3.86 0.07
N ASP A 244 -12.95 4.20 0.09
CA ASP A 244 -13.85 4.01 -1.06
C ASP A 244 -14.05 5.32 -1.81
N ASN A 245 -14.45 5.24 -3.09
CA ASN A 245 -14.40 6.33 -4.08
C ASN A 245 -15.24 7.60 -3.78
N GLY A 246 -15.80 7.76 -2.58
CA GLY A 246 -16.50 8.96 -2.13
C GLY A 246 -16.42 9.26 -0.63
N TYR A 247 -15.82 8.39 0.18
CA TYR A 247 -15.71 8.57 1.63
C TYR A 247 -14.29 8.31 2.06
N VAL A 248 -13.70 9.26 2.80
CA VAL A 248 -12.46 9.01 3.53
C VAL A 248 -12.62 9.36 4.98
N TYR A 249 -12.51 8.31 5.76
CA TYR A 249 -12.19 8.34 7.17
C TYR A 249 -10.73 7.94 7.29
N ALA A 250 -9.96 8.72 8.02
CA ALA A 250 -8.66 8.34 8.51
C ALA A 250 -8.56 8.83 9.96
N GLU A 251 -8.23 7.93 10.88
CA GLU A 251 -8.00 8.25 12.29
C GLU A 251 -6.62 7.75 12.65
N TRP A 252 -5.74 8.69 13.03
CA TRP A 252 -4.45 8.39 13.64
C TRP A 252 -4.67 7.93 15.09
N LEU A 253 -4.07 6.81 15.46
CA LEU A 253 -4.26 6.24 16.80
C LEU A 253 -2.95 6.09 17.59
N SER A 254 -1.82 6.62 17.10
CA SER A 254 -0.53 6.41 17.74
C SER A 254 0.24 7.70 17.95
N ASP A 255 -0.13 8.44 18.99
CA ASP A 255 0.77 9.36 19.68
C ASP A 255 1.71 8.53 20.55
N ARG A 256 2.79 7.95 19.98
CA ARG A 256 3.94 7.73 20.84
C ARG A 256 4.36 9.13 21.28
N LYS A 257 4.15 9.46 22.55
CA LYS A 257 5.22 10.17 23.27
C LYS A 257 6.44 9.27 23.14
N VAL A 258 7.25 9.50 22.10
CA VAL A 258 8.65 9.04 22.09
C VAL A 258 9.36 9.75 23.22
#